data_AF-A0A538SCM7-F1
#
_entry.id   AF-A0A538SCM7-F1
#
_cell.length_a   1.000
_cell.length_b   1.000
_cell.length_c   1.000
_cell.angle_alpha   90.00
_cell.angle_beta   90.00
_cell.angle_gamma   90.00
#
_symmetry.space_group_name_H-M   'P 1'
#
loop_
_entity.id
_entity.type
_entity.pdbx_description
1 polymer ?
#
loop_
_entity_poly.entity_id
_entity_poly.type
_entity_poly.pdbx_seq_one_letter_code
_entity_poly.pdbx_strand_id
1 'polypeptide(L)'
;MKNRNGKKEKMPANRSKNPGSSLTAGVATAVPATRPGTPTRAANPFAGTKPGGPGAPKATGLGAKAPTGPATDHTEGARLAQEAIRKDPSVPENYAALAGALRMLAQFLRTRNPEGADNLVNMACAAAWEAKRRSTPALISGRTKQEVKILSAWLRTKNHLTPEASDNMMEKIHSEYLSKAIDGSTPLPLITGMP
;
A
#
# COMPACT_ATOMS: atom_id res chain seq x y z
N MET A 1 -36.99 -29.70 -55.44
CA MET A 1 -37.20 -28.39 -54.80
C MET A 1 -38.62 -28.28 -54.29
N LYS A 2 -38.80 -28.39 -52.97
CA LYS A 2 -39.98 -28.01 -52.17
C LYS A 2 -39.66 -28.35 -50.72
N ASN A 3 -39.85 -27.39 -49.82
CA ASN A 3 -40.69 -27.61 -48.64
C ASN A 3 -41.15 -26.25 -48.08
N ARG A 4 -42.48 -26.15 -47.96
CA ARG A 4 -43.25 -25.07 -47.35
C ARG A 4 -43.50 -25.46 -45.91
N ASN A 5 -43.27 -24.54 -44.97
CA ASN A 5 -43.91 -24.37 -43.66
C ASN A 5 -42.97 -23.44 -42.87
N GLY A 6 -43.33 -22.22 -42.48
CA GLY A 6 -44.64 -21.76 -42.04
C GLY A 6 -44.81 -22.00 -40.54
N LYS A 7 -44.00 -21.35 -39.69
CA LYS A 7 -44.40 -21.00 -38.32
C LYS A 7 -43.50 -19.91 -37.72
N LYS A 8 -44.10 -18.74 -37.50
CA LYS A 8 -43.61 -17.71 -36.58
C LYS A 8 -44.02 -18.16 -35.18
N GLU A 9 -43.09 -18.20 -34.24
CA GLU A 9 -43.44 -18.31 -32.81
C GLU A 9 -42.90 -17.11 -32.06
N LYS A 10 -43.86 -16.39 -31.47
CA LYS A 10 -43.69 -15.18 -30.66
C LYS A 10 -43.14 -15.59 -29.30
N MET A 11 -42.07 -14.94 -28.83
CA MET A 11 -41.74 -14.94 -27.41
C MET A 11 -42.53 -13.82 -26.71
N PRO A 12 -43.29 -14.11 -25.63
CA PRO A 12 -43.97 -13.08 -24.86
C PRO A 12 -43.02 -12.41 -23.87
N ALA A 13 -43.12 -11.08 -23.82
CA ALA A 13 -42.72 -10.28 -22.68
C ALA A 13 -43.59 -10.65 -21.47
N ASN A 14 -42.98 -10.86 -20.30
CA ASN A 14 -43.71 -10.85 -19.04
C ASN A 14 -43.15 -9.79 -18.10
N ARG A 15 -44.02 -8.83 -17.83
CA ARG A 15 -43.89 -7.66 -16.98
C ARG A 15 -44.70 -8.00 -15.73
N SER A 16 -44.04 -8.23 -14.60
CA SER A 16 -44.75 -8.24 -13.30
C SER A 16 -44.53 -6.91 -12.58
N LYS A 17 -45.65 -6.35 -12.14
CA LYS A 17 -45.81 -5.02 -11.54
C LYS A 17 -45.73 -5.11 -10.00
N ASN A 18 -45.13 -4.09 -9.40
CA ASN A 18 -45.31 -3.52 -8.05
C ASN A 18 -46.75 -3.69 -7.48
N PRO A 19 -46.98 -3.71 -6.14
CA PRO A 19 -46.84 -2.49 -5.32
C PRO A 19 -46.60 -2.63 -3.78
N GLY A 20 -46.20 -1.53 -3.15
CA GLY A 20 -46.81 -1.07 -1.89
C GLY A 20 -46.06 -1.29 -0.56
N SER A 21 -45.57 -0.20 0.02
CA SER A 21 -45.69 0.22 1.45
C SER A 21 -44.51 1.15 1.77
N SER A 22 -44.64 2.47 1.69
CA SER A 22 -45.33 3.37 2.63
C SER A 22 -44.65 3.44 4.01
N LEU A 23 -43.97 4.57 4.22
CA LEU A 23 -43.95 5.39 5.44
C LEU A 23 -43.80 4.68 6.79
N THR A 24 -42.64 4.86 7.42
CA THR A 24 -42.61 5.44 8.78
C THR A 24 -41.40 6.38 8.94
N ALA A 25 -41.73 7.63 9.22
CA ALA A 25 -40.81 8.61 9.75
C ALA A 25 -40.45 8.21 11.19
N GLY A 26 -39.20 7.86 11.44
CA GLY A 26 -38.63 7.76 12.77
C GLY A 26 -37.92 9.05 13.11
N VAL A 27 -38.59 9.93 13.85
CA VAL A 27 -38.00 11.08 14.54
C VAL A 27 -36.95 10.54 15.51
N ALA A 28 -35.67 10.68 15.17
CA ALA A 28 -34.59 10.50 16.13
C ALA A 28 -34.33 11.87 16.79
N THR A 29 -34.86 11.99 18.00
CA THR A 29 -34.61 13.05 18.97
C THR A 29 -33.13 13.38 19.06
N ALA A 30 -32.82 14.66 18.87
CA ALA A 30 -31.50 15.23 19.11
C ALA A 30 -31.08 14.99 20.57
N VAL A 31 -29.96 14.31 20.76
CA VAL A 31 -29.24 14.25 22.03
C VAL A 31 -28.06 15.22 21.93
N PRO A 32 -27.97 16.27 22.77
CA PRO A 32 -26.84 17.18 22.74
C PRO A 32 -25.57 16.49 23.28
N ALA A 33 -24.52 16.54 22.46
CA ALA A 33 -23.18 16.07 22.77
C ALA A 33 -22.58 16.86 23.96
N THR A 34 -22.51 16.20 25.12
CA THR A 34 -21.69 16.66 26.24
C THR A 34 -20.24 16.38 25.89
N ARG A 35 -19.47 17.43 25.60
CA ARG A 35 -18.00 17.37 25.43
C ARG A 35 -17.34 17.17 26.81
N PRO A 36 -16.52 16.12 27.01
CA PRO A 36 -15.58 16.08 28.12
C PRO A 36 -14.24 16.71 27.73
N GLY A 37 -13.82 17.64 28.58
CA GLY A 37 -12.47 18.17 28.84
C GLY A 37 -11.29 17.74 27.97
N THR A 38 -10.61 18.77 27.46
CA THR A 38 -9.17 18.80 27.17
C THR A 38 -8.33 18.05 28.21
N PRO A 39 -7.44 17.12 27.81
CA PRO A 39 -6.43 16.61 28.70
C PRO A 39 -5.35 17.67 28.95
N THR A 40 -5.30 18.13 30.20
CA THR A 40 -4.23 18.95 30.79
C THR A 40 -2.89 18.24 30.65
N ARG A 41 -1.93 18.95 30.05
CA ARG A 41 -0.50 18.63 29.99
C ARG A 41 0.06 18.46 31.41
N ALA A 42 0.23 17.21 31.83
CA ALA A 42 0.96 16.90 33.06
C ALA A 42 2.46 17.16 32.83
N ALA A 43 3.02 18.04 33.64
CA ALA A 43 4.44 18.30 33.74
C ALA A 43 5.13 17.16 34.49
N ASN A 44 6.19 16.60 33.92
CA ASN A 44 7.09 15.66 34.60
C ASN A 44 7.91 16.42 35.67
N PRO A 45 7.90 15.99 36.94
CA PRO A 45 8.79 16.49 37.97
C PRO A 45 9.91 15.47 38.22
N PHE A 46 10.96 15.49 37.41
CA PHE A 46 12.25 14.90 37.79
C PHE A 46 13.37 15.86 37.41
N ALA A 47 13.50 16.90 38.23
CA ALA A 47 14.73 17.63 38.40
C ALA A 47 15.57 16.88 39.44
N GLY A 48 16.81 16.53 39.10
CA GLY A 48 17.76 16.03 40.08
C GLY A 48 18.93 15.28 39.48
N THR A 49 19.96 16.01 39.02
CA THR A 49 21.36 15.62 39.25
C THR A 49 22.27 16.80 38.93
N LYS A 50 23.05 17.22 39.93
CA LYS A 50 24.09 18.27 39.84
C LYS A 50 25.34 17.74 39.11
N PRO A 51 26.19 18.64 38.59
CA PRO A 51 27.39 18.33 37.81
C PRO A 51 28.64 18.24 38.70
N GLY A 52 29.65 17.49 38.23
CA GLY A 52 31.02 17.63 38.73
C GLY A 52 31.90 16.39 38.54
N GLY A 53 32.95 16.52 37.71
CA GLY A 53 34.07 15.57 37.67
C GLY A 53 34.79 15.49 36.31
N PRO A 54 35.97 16.11 36.14
CA PRO A 54 36.76 16.08 34.90
C PRO A 54 37.78 14.92 34.88
N GLY A 55 38.04 14.34 33.71
CA GLY A 55 39.10 13.33 33.52
C GLY A 55 39.05 12.67 32.14
N ALA A 56 40.08 12.93 31.33
CA ALA A 56 40.30 12.53 29.93
C ALA A 56 40.56 10.99 29.75
N PRO A 57 40.97 10.44 28.57
CA PRO A 57 41.16 11.02 27.23
C PRO A 57 40.62 10.19 26.03
N LYS A 58 40.46 10.88 24.90
CA LYS A 58 40.70 10.49 23.50
C LYS A 58 40.73 8.97 23.17
N ALA A 59 39.64 8.48 22.56
CA ALA A 59 39.64 7.26 21.75
C ALA A 59 39.19 7.58 20.32
N THR A 60 40.18 7.54 19.42
CA THR A 60 40.10 6.97 18.06
C THR A 60 38.79 7.10 17.29
N GLY A 61 38.84 7.95 16.26
CA GLY A 61 37.90 7.90 15.14
C GLY A 61 37.85 6.50 14.53
N LEU A 62 36.66 5.92 14.55
CA LEU A 62 36.27 4.83 13.69
C LEU A 62 34.98 5.26 13.00
N GLY A 63 35.08 5.35 11.67
CA GLY A 63 34.03 5.56 10.69
C GLY A 63 32.69 6.02 11.21
N ALA A 64 32.45 7.34 11.15
CA ALA A 64 31.10 7.84 11.11
C ALA A 64 30.39 7.17 9.92
N LYS A 65 29.55 6.15 10.20
CA LYS A 65 28.51 5.75 9.26
C LYS A 65 27.79 7.03 8.91
N ALA A 66 27.88 7.43 7.63
CA ALA A 66 27.12 8.55 7.13
C ALA A 66 25.67 8.39 7.61
N PRO A 67 25.01 9.44 8.11
CA PRO A 67 23.62 9.33 8.55
C PRO A 67 22.81 8.85 7.35
N THR A 68 22.39 7.59 7.38
CA THR A 68 21.47 7.03 6.40
C THR A 68 20.16 7.76 6.60
N GLY A 69 19.81 8.63 5.65
CA GLY A 69 18.51 9.25 5.63
C GLY A 69 17.42 8.18 5.46
N PRO A 70 16.15 8.49 5.79
CA PRO A 70 15.06 7.53 5.68
C PRO A 70 14.94 6.94 4.26
N ALA A 71 15.29 7.72 3.24
CA ALA A 71 15.28 7.24 1.85
C ALA A 71 16.36 6.18 1.55
N THR A 72 17.56 6.27 2.15
CA THR A 72 18.60 5.24 2.00
C THR A 72 18.22 3.94 2.72
N ASP A 73 17.49 4.02 3.84
CA ASP A 73 17.01 2.85 4.57
C ASP A 73 15.96 2.08 3.76
N HIS A 74 15.11 2.78 3.00
CA HIS A 74 14.13 2.13 2.13
C HIS A 74 14.76 1.52 0.87
N THR A 75 15.85 2.11 0.35
CA THR A 75 16.63 1.52 -0.76
C THR A 75 17.25 0.20 -0.33
N GLU A 76 17.88 0.20 0.85
CA GLU A 76 18.46 -1.03 1.41
C GLU A 76 17.38 -2.05 1.77
N GLY A 77 16.25 -1.61 2.32
CA GLY A 77 15.10 -2.47 2.60
C GLY A 77 14.54 -3.15 1.34
N ALA A 78 14.45 -2.43 0.22
CA ALA A 78 14.02 -3.00 -1.05
C ALA A 78 15.02 -4.04 -1.57
N ARG A 79 16.34 -3.74 -1.48
CA ARG A 79 17.41 -4.67 -1.87
C ARG A 79 17.37 -5.97 -1.06
N LEU A 80 17.26 -5.86 0.26
CA LEU A 80 17.19 -7.01 1.16
C LEU A 80 15.94 -7.85 0.89
N ALA A 81 14.79 -7.21 0.64
CA ALA A 81 13.57 -7.92 0.30
C ALA A 81 13.68 -8.64 -1.06
N GLN A 82 14.29 -8.03 -2.07
CA GLN A 82 14.56 -8.68 -3.36
C GLN A 82 15.49 -9.90 -3.21
N GLU A 83 16.54 -9.77 -2.40
CA GLU A 83 17.44 -10.89 -2.10
C GLU A 83 16.74 -12.02 -1.36
N ALA A 84 15.86 -11.69 -0.42
CA ALA A 84 15.04 -12.67 0.30
C ALA A 84 14.08 -13.39 -0.66
N ILE A 85 13.42 -12.68 -1.58
CA ILE A 85 12.56 -13.29 -2.62
C ILE A 85 13.35 -14.20 -3.55
N ARG A 86 14.56 -13.78 -3.96
CA ARG A 86 15.43 -14.61 -4.82
C ARG A 86 15.88 -15.90 -4.12
N LYS A 87 16.09 -15.86 -2.80
CA LYS A 87 16.43 -17.04 -1.99
C LYS A 87 15.22 -17.93 -1.74
N ASP A 88 14.09 -17.33 -1.38
CA ASP A 88 12.84 -18.02 -1.11
C ASP A 88 11.64 -17.24 -1.66
N PRO A 89 11.19 -17.60 -2.88
CA PRO A 89 10.05 -16.95 -3.51
C PRO A 89 8.72 -17.45 -2.94
N SER A 90 8.69 -18.47 -2.07
CA SER A 90 7.43 -19.00 -1.54
C SER A 90 6.82 -18.10 -0.45
N VAL A 91 7.64 -17.28 0.20
CA VAL A 91 7.27 -16.50 1.39
C VAL A 91 6.59 -15.17 1.00
N PRO A 92 5.27 -15.00 1.25
CA PRO A 92 4.53 -13.78 0.88
C PRO A 92 5.00 -12.53 1.65
N GLU A 93 5.57 -12.69 2.85
CA GLU A 93 6.05 -11.59 3.68
C GLU A 93 7.19 -10.82 3.01
N ASN A 94 8.04 -11.49 2.24
CA ASN A 94 9.15 -10.86 1.52
C ASN A 94 8.62 -9.90 0.45
N TYR A 95 7.57 -10.30 -0.26
CA TYR A 95 6.88 -9.45 -1.23
C TYR A 95 6.16 -8.26 -0.58
N ALA A 96 5.55 -8.47 0.59
CA ALA A 96 4.92 -7.38 1.34
C ALA A 96 5.96 -6.36 1.86
N ALA A 97 7.13 -6.83 2.29
CA ALA A 97 8.24 -5.97 2.68
C ALA A 97 8.77 -5.16 1.48
N LEU A 98 8.94 -5.82 0.32
CA LEU A 98 9.34 -5.16 -0.92
C LEU A 98 8.34 -4.07 -1.33
N ALA A 99 7.03 -4.36 -1.30
CA ALA A 99 5.99 -3.39 -1.63
C ALA A 99 6.05 -2.15 -0.74
N GLY A 100 6.20 -2.34 0.58
CA GLY A 100 6.33 -1.24 1.53
C GLY A 100 7.57 -0.38 1.26
N ALA A 101 8.73 -1.01 1.03
CA ALA A 101 9.97 -0.31 0.74
C ALA A 101 9.89 0.51 -0.56
N LEU A 102 9.39 -0.09 -1.65
CA LEU A 102 9.21 0.58 -2.94
C LEU A 102 8.22 1.74 -2.85
N ARG A 103 7.12 1.58 -2.10
CA ARG A 103 6.14 2.65 -1.89
C ARG A 103 6.75 3.83 -1.11
N MET A 104 7.57 3.57 -0.09
CA MET A 104 8.27 4.64 0.63
C MET A 104 9.28 5.35 -0.27
N LEU A 105 10.06 4.61 -1.06
CA LEU A 105 10.96 5.20 -2.05
C LEU A 105 10.22 6.10 -3.05
N ALA A 106 9.07 5.67 -3.53
CA ALA A 106 8.24 6.46 -4.42
C ALA A 106 7.77 7.79 -3.78
N GLN A 107 7.50 7.79 -2.47
CA GLN A 107 7.15 9.03 -1.76
C GLN A 107 8.31 10.03 -1.73
N PHE A 108 9.53 9.55 -1.45
CA PHE A 108 10.73 10.40 -1.48
C PHE A 108 11.08 10.90 -2.88
N LEU A 109 10.86 10.08 -3.91
CA LEU A 109 11.21 10.42 -5.28
C LEU A 109 10.18 11.33 -5.98
N ARG A 110 8.93 11.34 -5.50
CA ARG A 110 7.77 12.00 -6.16
C ARG A 110 8.05 13.43 -6.61
N THR A 111 8.69 14.24 -5.77
CA THR A 111 8.92 15.66 -6.04
C THR A 111 10.01 15.90 -7.08
N ARG A 112 10.99 15.00 -7.16
CA ARG A 112 12.17 15.13 -8.04
C ARG A 112 11.98 14.42 -9.37
N ASN A 113 11.34 13.24 -9.34
CA ASN A 113 11.05 12.44 -10.52
C ASN A 113 9.67 11.76 -10.35
N PRO A 114 8.58 12.42 -10.77
CA PRO A 114 7.22 11.88 -10.67
C PRO A 114 7.04 10.58 -11.44
N GLU A 115 7.64 10.47 -12.62
CA GLU A 115 7.55 9.29 -13.47
C GLU A 115 8.28 8.08 -12.85
N GLY A 116 9.48 8.31 -12.31
CA GLY A 116 10.22 7.30 -11.55
C GLY A 116 9.48 6.86 -10.29
N ALA A 117 8.82 7.80 -9.60
CA ALA A 117 7.97 7.48 -8.46
C ALA A 117 6.77 6.63 -8.85
N ASP A 118 6.10 6.95 -9.96
CA ASP A 118 4.99 6.14 -10.48
C ASP A 118 5.44 4.73 -10.88
N ASN A 119 6.62 4.59 -11.49
CA ASN A 119 7.20 3.29 -11.80
C ASN A 119 7.48 2.48 -10.52
N LEU A 120 8.01 3.11 -9.47
CA LEU A 120 8.20 2.48 -8.15
C LEU A 120 6.87 2.05 -7.52
N VAL A 121 5.81 2.85 -7.65
CA VAL A 121 4.47 2.45 -7.17
C VAL A 121 3.92 1.28 -7.98
N ASN A 122 4.10 1.23 -9.30
CA ASN A 122 3.68 0.09 -10.11
C ASN A 122 4.41 -1.21 -9.70
N MET A 123 5.71 -1.13 -9.42
CA MET A 123 6.46 -2.27 -8.87
C MET A 123 5.97 -2.65 -7.46
N ALA A 124 5.61 -1.67 -6.62
CA ALA A 124 5.01 -1.93 -5.31
C ALA A 124 3.64 -2.61 -5.44
N CYS A 125 2.80 -2.19 -6.39
CA CYS A 125 1.52 -2.84 -6.73
C CYS A 125 1.73 -4.30 -7.10
N ALA A 126 2.69 -4.59 -7.99
CA ALA A 126 3.02 -5.95 -8.40
C ALA A 126 3.46 -6.82 -7.21
N ALA A 127 4.37 -6.31 -6.37
CA ALA A 127 4.83 -7.04 -5.19
C ALA A 127 3.71 -7.28 -4.16
N ALA A 128 2.88 -6.28 -3.86
CA ALA A 128 1.76 -6.44 -2.93
C ALA A 128 0.70 -7.42 -3.45
N TRP A 129 0.43 -7.40 -4.76
CA TRP A 129 -0.49 -8.33 -5.38
C TRP A 129 0.03 -9.77 -5.33
N GLU A 130 1.34 -9.96 -5.56
CA GLU A 130 1.96 -11.27 -5.45
C GLU A 130 1.92 -11.79 -4.00
N ALA A 131 2.18 -10.93 -3.02
CA ALA A 131 2.03 -11.27 -1.61
C ALA A 131 0.60 -11.76 -1.28
N LYS A 132 -0.43 -11.08 -1.83
CA LYS A 132 -1.84 -11.49 -1.69
C LYS A 132 -2.10 -12.85 -2.34
N ARG A 133 -1.64 -13.05 -3.58
CA ARG A 133 -1.85 -14.30 -4.35
C ARG A 133 -1.20 -15.51 -3.69
N ARG A 134 -0.02 -15.32 -3.10
CA ARG A 134 0.71 -16.37 -2.37
C ARG A 134 0.16 -16.63 -0.97
N SER A 135 -0.61 -15.68 -0.42
CA SER A 135 -1.23 -15.85 0.88
C SER A 135 -2.53 -16.66 0.74
N THR A 136 -2.77 -17.59 1.66
CA THR A 136 -4.11 -18.16 1.80
C THR A 136 -5.05 -17.14 2.45
N PRO A 137 -6.36 -17.13 2.14
CA PRO A 137 -7.31 -16.19 2.74
C PRO A 137 -7.33 -16.21 4.28
N ALA A 138 -7.02 -17.36 4.87
CA ALA A 138 -6.93 -17.54 6.32
C ALA A 138 -5.61 -17.03 6.93
N LEU A 139 -4.51 -16.99 6.17
CA LEU A 139 -3.16 -16.69 6.68
C LEU A 139 -2.57 -15.38 6.15
N ILE A 140 -3.30 -14.62 5.35
CA ILE A 140 -2.81 -13.33 4.83
C ILE A 140 -2.49 -12.36 5.98
N SER A 141 -1.23 -11.96 6.06
CA SER A 141 -0.74 -11.06 7.10
C SER A 141 -1.45 -9.70 7.08
N GLY A 142 -1.55 -9.06 8.25
CA GLY A 142 -2.11 -7.71 8.37
C GLY A 142 -1.35 -6.69 7.52
N ARG A 143 -0.03 -6.85 7.41
CA ARG A 143 0.83 -6.02 6.55
C ARG A 143 0.45 -6.17 5.08
N THR A 144 0.31 -7.40 4.58
CA THR A 144 -0.09 -7.67 3.20
C THR A 144 -1.45 -7.05 2.89
N LYS A 145 -2.44 -7.23 3.78
CA LYS A 145 -3.78 -6.61 3.63
C LYS A 145 -3.69 -5.09 3.53
N GLN A 146 -2.87 -4.48 4.36
CA GLN A 146 -2.71 -3.03 4.40
C GLN A 146 -2.07 -2.51 3.12
N GLU A 147 -0.99 -3.13 2.63
CA GLU A 147 -0.31 -2.70 1.40
C GLU A 147 -1.23 -2.84 0.18
N VAL A 148 -1.93 -3.96 0.03
CA VAL A 148 -2.94 -4.14 -1.04
C VAL A 148 -4.00 -3.04 -0.97
N LYS A 149 -4.55 -2.76 0.22
CA LYS A 149 -5.58 -1.73 0.40
C LYS A 149 -5.07 -0.34 -0.01
N ILE A 150 -3.85 0.02 0.37
CA ILE A 150 -3.24 1.32 0.05
C ILE A 150 -3.03 1.45 -1.47
N LEU A 151 -2.46 0.42 -2.09
CA LEU A 151 -2.08 0.46 -3.51
C LEU A 151 -3.31 0.37 -4.44
N SER A 152 -4.30 -0.46 -4.11
CA SER A 152 -5.60 -0.46 -4.82
C SER A 152 -6.31 0.88 -4.64
N ALA A 153 -6.24 1.54 -3.47
CA ALA A 153 -6.79 2.88 -3.29
C ALA A 153 -6.08 3.92 -4.17
N TRP A 154 -4.76 3.87 -4.26
CA TRP A 154 -4.00 4.75 -5.15
C TRP A 154 -4.39 4.57 -6.62
N LEU A 155 -4.54 3.32 -7.10
CA LEU A 155 -4.97 3.06 -8.48
C LEU A 155 -6.37 3.60 -8.76
N ARG A 156 -7.31 3.42 -7.82
CA ARG A 156 -8.67 3.97 -7.95
C ARG A 156 -8.64 5.48 -8.06
N THR A 157 -7.86 6.15 -7.22
CA THR A 157 -7.73 7.62 -7.25
C THR A 157 -7.06 8.11 -8.52
N LYS A 158 -6.01 7.43 -8.99
CA LYS A 158 -5.24 7.85 -10.18
C LYS A 158 -6.00 7.65 -11.50
N ASN A 159 -6.71 6.54 -11.62
CA ASN A 159 -7.34 6.11 -12.87
C ASN A 159 -8.88 6.20 -12.83
N HIS A 160 -9.45 6.76 -11.76
CA HIS A 160 -10.90 6.86 -11.54
C HIS A 160 -11.65 5.52 -11.66
N LEU A 161 -11.07 4.46 -11.08
CA LEU A 161 -11.58 3.09 -11.21
C LEU A 161 -12.58 2.71 -10.12
N THR A 162 -13.51 1.84 -10.45
CA THR A 162 -14.31 1.09 -9.47
C THR A 162 -13.42 0.10 -8.70
N PRO A 163 -13.87 -0.43 -7.54
CA PRO A 163 -13.10 -1.43 -6.80
C PRO A 163 -12.73 -2.66 -7.63
N GLU A 164 -13.67 -3.23 -8.37
CA GLU A 164 -13.42 -4.39 -9.23
C GLU A 164 -12.43 -4.06 -10.37
N ALA A 165 -12.60 -2.91 -11.02
CA ALA A 165 -11.67 -2.47 -12.06
C ALA A 165 -10.26 -2.23 -11.51
N SER A 166 -10.12 -1.82 -10.25
CA SER A 166 -8.81 -1.67 -9.61
C SER A 166 -8.11 -3.00 -9.33
N ASP A 167 -8.86 -4.05 -8.98
CA ASP A 167 -8.31 -5.39 -8.80
C ASP A 167 -7.85 -5.98 -10.14
N ASN A 168 -8.62 -5.78 -11.22
CA ASN A 168 -8.20 -6.15 -12.58
C ASN A 168 -6.93 -5.39 -13.01
N MET A 169 -6.83 -4.11 -12.66
CA MET A 169 -5.63 -3.32 -12.93
C MET A 169 -4.43 -3.80 -12.11
N MET A 170 -4.63 -4.21 -10.86
CA MET A 170 -3.56 -4.82 -10.03
C MET A 170 -3.04 -6.11 -10.67
N GLU A 171 -3.91 -6.97 -11.19
CA GLU A 171 -3.51 -8.20 -11.89
C GLU A 171 -2.71 -7.90 -13.17
N LYS A 172 -3.12 -6.88 -13.92
CA LYS A 172 -2.39 -6.41 -15.12
C LYS A 172 -1.00 -5.88 -14.75
N ILE A 173 -0.92 -4.99 -13.76
CA ILE A 173 0.35 -4.42 -13.29
C ILE A 173 1.26 -5.51 -12.75
N HIS A 174 0.70 -6.48 -12.01
CA HIS A 174 1.44 -7.63 -11.53
C HIS A 174 2.15 -8.38 -12.66
N SER A 175 1.42 -8.70 -13.73
CA SER A 175 1.97 -9.40 -14.89
C SER A 175 3.09 -8.61 -15.60
N GLU A 176 2.99 -7.28 -15.63
CA GLU A 176 3.94 -6.40 -16.34
C GLU A 176 5.17 -6.00 -15.52
N TYR A 177 5.04 -5.91 -14.18
CA TYR A 177 6.05 -5.29 -13.31
C TYR A 177 6.65 -6.23 -12.26
N LEU A 178 6.13 -7.45 -12.08
CA LEU A 178 6.66 -8.36 -11.05
C LEU A 178 8.14 -8.71 -11.28
N SER A 179 8.53 -9.07 -12.50
CA SER A 179 9.94 -9.37 -12.83
C SER A 179 10.83 -8.17 -12.54
N LYS A 180 10.44 -6.98 -13.00
CA LYS A 180 11.16 -5.72 -12.73
C LYS A 180 11.31 -5.43 -11.23
N ALA A 181 10.28 -5.73 -10.45
CA ALA A 181 10.30 -5.53 -9.00
C ALA A 181 11.30 -6.48 -8.30
N ILE A 182 11.45 -7.72 -8.77
CA ILE A 182 12.33 -8.74 -8.17
C ILE A 182 13.79 -8.59 -8.65
N ASP A 183 13.97 -8.34 -9.94
CA ASP A 183 15.28 -8.34 -10.60
C ASP A 183 16.12 -7.11 -10.25
N GLY A 184 15.50 -6.04 -9.73
CA GLY A 184 16.20 -4.80 -9.39
C GLY A 184 16.81 -4.11 -10.62
N SER A 185 16.39 -4.49 -11.83
CA SER A 185 16.87 -3.98 -13.12
C SER A 185 16.60 -2.48 -13.31
N THR A 186 15.64 -1.93 -12.55
CA THR A 186 15.52 -0.47 -12.44
C THR A 186 16.54 -0.01 -11.41
N PRO A 187 17.58 0.77 -11.78
CA PRO A 187 18.52 1.30 -10.81
C PRO A 187 17.71 2.06 -9.75
N LEU A 188 17.67 1.50 -8.53
CA LEU A 188 17.15 2.24 -7.39
C LEU A 188 17.94 3.54 -7.34
N PRO A 189 17.28 4.70 -7.23
CA PRO A 189 17.97 5.98 -7.32
C PRO A 189 19.12 5.96 -6.31
N LEU A 190 20.36 6.05 -6.80
CA LEU A 190 21.52 6.31 -5.97
C LEU A 190 21.26 7.67 -5.35
N ILE A 191 20.84 7.69 -4.09
CA ILE A 191 20.65 8.92 -3.32
C ILE A 191 22.04 9.38 -2.87
N THR A 192 22.95 9.58 -3.82
CA THR A 192 24.27 10.17 -3.62
C THR A 192 24.15 11.66 -3.88
N GLY A 193 23.94 12.42 -2.80
CA GLY A 193 23.88 13.88 -2.84
C GLY A 193 22.70 14.43 -2.07
N MET A 194 22.86 14.56 -0.74
CA MET A 194 22.19 15.62 0.00
C MET A 194 23.24 16.70 0.28
N PRO A 195 23.00 17.97 -0.09
CA PRO A 195 23.74 19.10 0.50
C PRO A 195 23.39 19.27 1.98
#